data_AF-A0A5B7I8Z6-F1
#
_entry.id   AF-A0A5B7I8Z6-F1
#
_cell.length_a   1.000
_cell.length_b   1.000
_cell.length_c   1.000
_cell.angle_alpha   90.00
_cell.angle_beta   90.00
_cell.angle_gamma   90.00
#
_symmetry.space_group_name_H-M   'P 1'
#
loop_
_entity.id
_entity.type
_entity.pdbx_description
1 polymer ?
#
loop_
_entity_poly.entity_id
_entity_poly.type
_entity_poly.pdbx_seq_one_letter_code
_entity_poly.pdbx_strand_id
1 'polypeptide(L)'
;MEIDSKYCYDRGADRIYNKSSNVQVIMAQGILYNWVQPLYYAYDQRVTKDLLCNVITATEETGFPVHAVVCDLSGANQGLWRSLGISRASTSFDNPHDPNRKVHVFADPPHFLKLVRNNLIDDGIETAYGTVNSDPLYEVIKYQKGDLKMTPRLSELNLCVKGPMRQKVKLAVQLLSESMTKAIQKMAKW
;
A
#
# COMPACT_ATOMS: atom_id res chain seq x y z
N MET A 1 2.28 8.80 9.07
CA MET A 1 3.29 9.68 8.45
C MET A 1 4.29 10.05 9.51
N GLU A 2 5.58 9.85 9.27
CA GLU A 2 6.63 10.22 10.23
C GLU A 2 6.80 11.74 10.27
N ILE A 3 7.03 12.28 11.47
CA ILE A 3 7.26 13.71 11.72
C ILE A 3 8.48 13.91 12.61
N ASP A 4 9.07 15.11 12.55
CA ASP A 4 10.20 15.48 13.38
C ASP A 4 9.78 15.60 14.86
N SER A 5 10.42 14.82 15.72
CA SER A 5 10.02 14.63 17.12
C SER A 5 10.55 15.75 18.01
N LYS A 6 9.81 16.85 18.06
CA LYS A 6 10.18 18.07 18.80
C LYS A 6 9.03 18.58 19.69
N TYR A 7 9.39 19.32 20.74
CA TYR A 7 8.42 20.11 21.48
C TYR A 7 8.06 21.34 20.66
N CYS A 8 6.78 21.66 20.61
CA CYS A 8 6.29 22.88 19.95
C CYS A 8 5.39 23.63 20.92
N TYR A 9 5.58 24.94 21.04
CA TYR A 9 4.68 25.81 21.79
C TYR A 9 3.84 26.62 20.81
N ASP A 10 2.52 26.49 20.92
CA ASP A 10 1.56 27.29 20.19
C ASP A 10 1.08 28.43 21.07
N ARG A 11 1.49 29.65 20.71
CA ARG A 11 1.16 30.87 21.43
C ARG A 11 -0.33 31.23 21.31
N GLY A 12 -0.99 30.87 20.22
CA GLY A 12 -2.39 31.23 19.98
C GLY A 12 -3.34 30.42 20.87
N ALA A 13 -3.04 29.14 21.06
CA ALA A 13 -3.80 28.24 21.93
C ALA A 13 -3.23 28.12 23.35
N ASP A 14 -2.14 28.83 23.65
CA ASP A 14 -1.32 28.69 24.87
C ASP A 14 -1.07 27.22 25.25
N ARG A 15 -0.59 26.44 24.29
CA ARG A 15 -0.47 24.98 24.41
C ARG A 15 0.91 24.49 24.02
N ILE A 16 1.46 23.61 24.84
CA ILE A 16 2.67 22.84 24.50
C ILE A 16 2.24 21.52 23.88
N TYR A 17 2.74 21.25 22.68
CA TYR A 17 2.67 19.96 22.01
C TYR A 17 3.91 19.15 22.39
N ASN A 18 3.66 17.97 22.95
CA ASN A 18 4.71 17.01 23.28
C ASN A 18 5.36 16.46 22.01
N LYS A 19 6.52 15.84 22.21
CA LYS A 19 7.20 15.08 21.17
C LYS A 19 6.32 13.96 20.65
N SER A 20 6.13 13.94 19.34
CA SER A 20 5.48 12.86 18.62
C SER A 20 6.27 12.47 17.40
N SER A 21 6.17 11.21 16.99
CA SER A 21 6.97 10.69 15.88
C SER A 21 6.13 10.38 14.65
N ASN A 22 4.82 10.18 14.82
CA ASN A 22 3.91 9.86 13.74
C ASN A 22 2.61 10.65 13.82
N VAL A 23 2.04 10.92 12.65
CA VAL A 23 0.67 11.39 12.48
C VAL A 23 -0.13 10.32 11.76
N GLN A 24 -1.23 9.89 12.38
CA GLN A 24 -2.27 9.09 11.77
C GLN A 24 -3.31 10.02 11.15
N VAL A 25 -3.74 9.72 9.93
CA VAL A 25 -4.80 10.46 9.24
C VAL A 25 -5.78 9.44 8.66
N ILE A 26 -7.08 9.72 8.74
CA ILE A 26 -8.13 9.00 8.01
C ILE A 26 -8.78 10.02 7.07
N MET A 27 -8.88 9.66 5.80
CA MET A 27 -9.45 10.51 4.76
C MET A 27 -10.64 9.80 4.12
N ALA A 28 -11.69 10.55 3.82
CA ALA A 28 -12.74 10.13 2.91
C ALA A 28 -12.32 10.44 1.47
N GLN A 29 -12.61 9.52 0.57
CA GLN A 29 -12.39 9.68 -0.86
C GLN A 29 -13.69 9.32 -1.60
N GLY A 30 -14.12 10.19 -2.51
CA GLY A 30 -15.23 9.91 -3.38
C GLY A 30 -14.91 8.75 -4.33
N ILE A 31 -15.80 7.75 -4.38
CA ILE A 31 -15.65 6.61 -5.31
C ILE A 31 -16.10 7.01 -6.72
N LEU A 32 -17.24 7.70 -6.84
CA LEU A 32 -17.81 8.12 -8.12
C LEU A 32 -17.36 9.51 -8.56
N TYR A 33 -16.85 10.32 -7.62
CA TYR A 33 -16.49 11.71 -7.84
C TYR A 33 -15.09 11.98 -7.30
N ASN A 34 -14.33 12.83 -7.97
CA ASN A 34 -12.95 13.13 -7.61
C ASN A 34 -12.88 14.17 -6.48
N TRP A 35 -13.04 13.72 -5.23
CA TRP A 35 -12.82 14.52 -4.04
C TRP A 35 -12.18 13.70 -2.93
N VAL A 36 -11.43 14.39 -2.07
CA VAL A 36 -10.78 13.81 -0.89
C VAL A 36 -10.87 14.82 0.25
N GLN A 37 -11.18 14.34 1.46
CA GLN A 37 -11.26 15.18 2.65
C GLN A 37 -10.69 14.44 3.88
N PRO A 38 -9.82 15.06 4.70
CA PRO A 38 -9.42 14.50 5.97
C PRO A 38 -10.59 14.51 6.96
N LEU A 39 -10.88 13.36 7.56
CA LEU A 39 -11.94 13.20 8.57
C LEU A 39 -11.39 13.13 9.99
N TYR A 40 -10.19 12.58 10.15
CA TYR A 40 -9.58 12.39 11.46
C TYR A 40 -8.07 12.53 11.36
N TYR A 41 -7.46 13.10 12.39
CA TYR A 41 -6.02 13.06 12.59
C TYR A 41 -5.69 12.90 14.08
N ALA A 42 -4.58 12.23 14.36
CA ALA A 42 -4.02 12.14 15.70
C ALA A 42 -2.52 11.84 15.67
N TYR A 43 -1.83 12.19 16.75
CA TYR A 43 -0.40 11.93 16.92
C TYR A 43 -0.17 10.60 17.63
N ASP A 44 0.77 9.80 17.12
CA ASP A 44 1.21 8.49 17.66
C ASP A 44 0.07 7.51 18.03
N GLN A 45 -1.09 7.67 17.42
CA GLN A 45 -2.27 6.88 17.72
C GLN A 45 -2.53 5.86 16.60
N ARG A 46 -2.74 4.60 17.01
CA ARG A 46 -3.18 3.54 16.10
C ARG A 46 -4.68 3.62 15.86
N VAL A 47 -5.12 3.25 14.66
CA VAL A 47 -6.55 3.10 14.35
C VAL A 47 -7.08 1.83 15.04
N THR A 48 -7.95 2.01 16.02
CA THR A 48 -8.68 0.92 16.68
C THR A 48 -9.99 0.64 15.96
N LYS A 49 -10.61 -0.52 16.24
CA LYS A 49 -11.95 -0.85 15.73
C LYS A 49 -12.97 0.23 16.11
N ASP A 50 -13.00 0.62 17.38
CA ASP A 50 -13.96 1.61 17.88
C ASP A 50 -13.76 2.97 17.22
N LEU A 51 -12.50 3.42 17.08
CA LEU A 51 -12.20 4.67 16.38
C LEU A 51 -12.66 4.61 14.93
N LEU A 52 -12.35 3.52 14.22
CA LEU A 52 -12.78 3.35 12.83
C LEU A 52 -14.31 3.35 12.72
N CYS A 53 -15.00 2.60 13.58
CA CYS A 53 -16.46 2.56 13.58
C CYS A 53 -17.07 3.93 13.85
N ASN A 54 -16.54 4.69 14.81
CA ASN A 54 -17.00 6.05 15.10
C ASN A 54 -16.83 6.98 13.90
N VAL A 55 -15.70 6.91 13.21
CA VAL A 55 -15.47 7.71 12.00
C VAL A 55 -16.43 7.32 10.87
N ILE A 56 -16.69 6.03 10.68
CA ILE A 56 -17.66 5.55 9.68
C ILE A 56 -19.07 6.05 10.02
N THR A 57 -19.52 5.86 11.26
CA THR A 57 -20.84 6.30 11.72
C THR A 57 -21.02 7.81 11.54
N ALA A 58 -20.06 8.62 11.98
CA ALA A 58 -20.13 10.07 11.81
C ALA A 58 -20.16 10.49 10.33
N THR A 59 -19.47 9.74 9.45
CA THR A 59 -19.50 10.01 8.01
C THR A 59 -20.87 9.67 7.41
N GLU A 60 -21.46 8.53 7.77
CA GLU A 60 -22.77 8.12 7.27
C GLU A 60 -23.90 9.04 7.76
N GLU A 61 -23.82 9.53 9.01
CA GLU A 61 -24.77 10.49 9.58
C GLU A 61 -24.83 11.80 8.79
N THR A 62 -23.75 12.19 8.11
CA THR A 62 -23.73 13.36 7.21
C THR A 62 -24.32 13.09 5.83
N GLY A 63 -24.78 11.87 5.56
CA GLY A 63 -25.38 11.45 4.30
C GLY A 63 -24.38 10.87 3.29
N PHE A 64 -23.15 10.55 3.70
CA PHE A 64 -22.14 9.92 2.85
C PHE A 64 -21.96 8.44 3.20
N PRO A 65 -22.49 7.50 2.40
CA PRO A 65 -22.37 6.09 2.70
C PRO A 65 -20.94 5.58 2.48
N VAL A 66 -20.39 4.89 3.48
CA VAL A 66 -19.05 4.30 3.44
C VAL A 66 -19.14 2.84 2.96
N HIS A 67 -18.50 2.56 1.83
CA HIS A 67 -18.52 1.22 1.22
C HIS A 67 -17.23 0.42 1.44
N ALA A 68 -16.11 1.11 1.67
CA ALA A 68 -14.82 0.47 1.76
C ALA A 68 -13.86 1.25 2.65
N VAL A 69 -12.90 0.53 3.23
CA VAL A 69 -11.74 1.08 3.93
C VAL A 69 -10.47 0.53 3.28
N VAL A 70 -9.48 1.40 3.09
CA VAL A 70 -8.19 1.05 2.49
C VAL A 70 -7.08 1.42 3.48
N CYS A 71 -6.16 0.51 3.72
CA CYS A 71 -4.99 0.79 4.56
C CYS A 71 -3.73 0.07 4.04
N ASP A 72 -2.57 0.51 4.52
CA ASP A 72 -1.32 -0.21 4.27
C ASP A 72 -1.28 -1.57 5.00
N LEU A 73 -0.26 -2.36 4.70
CA LEU A 73 -0.06 -3.70 5.25
C LEU A 73 0.83 -3.72 6.51
N SER A 74 0.90 -2.62 7.26
CA SER A 74 1.66 -2.58 8.51
C SER A 74 1.10 -3.55 9.55
N GLY A 75 1.94 -4.01 10.49
CA GLY A 75 1.52 -4.94 11.54
C GLY A 75 0.38 -4.41 12.42
N ALA A 76 0.28 -3.09 12.61
CA ALA A 76 -0.82 -2.46 13.33
C ALA A 76 -2.15 -2.61 12.56
N ASN A 77 -2.16 -2.33 11.26
CA ASN A 77 -3.34 -2.47 10.40
C ASN A 77 -3.77 -3.92 10.24
N GLN A 78 -2.83 -4.86 10.17
CA GLN A 78 -3.14 -6.29 10.24
C GLN A 78 -3.78 -6.69 11.58
N GLY A 79 -3.38 -6.05 12.69
CA GLY A 79 -4.03 -6.21 13.99
C GLY A 79 -5.48 -5.71 13.97
N LEU A 80 -5.72 -4.56 13.36
CA LEU A 80 -7.08 -4.01 13.15
C LEU A 80 -7.94 -4.94 12.28
N TRP A 81 -7.39 -5.53 11.22
CA TRP A 81 -8.11 -6.50 10.39
C TRP A 81 -8.60 -7.69 11.21
N ARG A 82 -7.75 -8.23 12.08
CA ARG A 82 -8.14 -9.33 12.97
C ARG A 82 -9.24 -8.92 13.94
N SER A 83 -9.20 -7.73 14.52
CA SER A 83 -10.26 -7.26 15.44
C SER A 83 -11.60 -6.99 14.74
N LEU A 84 -11.55 -6.72 13.42
CA LEU A 84 -12.72 -6.63 12.55
C LEU A 84 -13.22 -8.00 12.03
N GLY A 85 -12.52 -9.10 12.34
CA GLY A 85 -12.89 -10.44 11.85
C GLY A 85 -12.51 -10.68 10.38
N ILE A 86 -11.61 -9.88 9.83
CA ILE A 86 -11.17 -9.99 8.44
C ILE A 86 -10.21 -11.16 8.28
N SER A 87 -10.48 -11.99 7.28
CA SER A 87 -9.73 -13.20 6.93
C SER A 87 -9.79 -13.46 5.43
N ARG A 88 -9.18 -14.55 4.98
CA ARG A 88 -9.29 -14.99 3.58
C ARG A 88 -10.72 -15.35 3.17
N ALA A 89 -11.55 -15.79 4.12
CA ALA A 89 -12.95 -16.16 3.87
C ALA A 89 -13.92 -15.01 4.10
N SER A 90 -13.53 -13.98 4.86
CA SER A 90 -14.37 -12.82 5.18
C SER A 90 -13.60 -11.52 4.97
N THR A 91 -13.93 -10.78 3.92
CA THR A 91 -13.22 -9.55 3.51
C THR A 91 -14.00 -8.27 3.83
N SER A 92 -15.03 -8.37 4.66
CA SER A 92 -15.89 -7.26 5.05
C SER A 92 -16.42 -7.43 6.46
N PHE A 93 -16.88 -6.34 7.05
CA PHE A 93 -17.57 -6.32 8.34
C PHE A 93 -18.89 -5.56 8.23
N ASP A 94 -19.79 -5.74 9.21
CA ASP A 94 -21.05 -5.02 9.27
C ASP A 94 -20.82 -3.52 9.41
N ASN A 95 -21.55 -2.73 8.64
CA ASN A 95 -21.47 -1.29 8.75
C ASN A 95 -22.02 -0.84 10.12
N PRO A 96 -21.28 -0.02 10.89
CA PRO A 96 -21.68 0.38 12.24
C PRO A 96 -22.87 1.34 12.28
N HIS A 97 -23.25 1.96 11.16
CA HIS A 97 -24.43 2.83 11.04
C HIS A 97 -25.66 2.07 10.55
N ASP A 98 -25.51 1.19 9.54
CA ASP A 98 -26.58 0.32 9.02
C ASP A 98 -26.12 -1.14 8.95
N PRO A 99 -26.53 -2.01 9.89
CA PRO A 99 -26.12 -3.42 9.93
C PRO A 99 -26.46 -4.25 8.68
N ASN A 100 -27.37 -3.78 7.81
CA ASN A 100 -27.70 -4.47 6.57
C ASN A 100 -26.66 -4.22 5.46
N ARG A 101 -25.78 -3.22 5.63
CA ARG A 101 -24.70 -2.88 4.72
C ARG A 101 -23.38 -3.47 5.22
N LYS A 102 -22.48 -3.72 4.27
CA LYS A 102 -21.12 -4.19 4.54
C LYS A 102 -20.11 -3.09 4.20
N VAL A 103 -19.04 -3.04 4.97
CA VAL A 103 -17.84 -2.24 4.66
C VAL A 103 -16.72 -3.20 4.27
N HIS A 104 -16.24 -3.08 3.03
CA HIS A 104 -15.18 -3.94 2.50
C HIS A 104 -13.79 -3.42 2.87
N VAL A 105 -12.88 -4.33 3.20
CA VAL A 105 -11.51 -3.99 3.60
C VAL A 105 -10.55 -4.30 2.46
N PHE A 106 -9.77 -3.31 2.03
CA PHE A 106 -8.77 -3.44 0.98
C PHE A 106 -7.36 -3.12 1.50
N ALA A 107 -6.39 -3.88 1.00
CA ALA A 107 -4.99 -3.50 1.10
C ALA A 107 -4.66 -2.40 0.08
N ASP A 108 -3.74 -1.50 0.43
CA ASP A 108 -3.15 -0.54 -0.52
C ASP A 108 -2.43 -1.27 -1.68
N PRO A 109 -2.96 -1.23 -2.93
CA PRO A 109 -2.41 -2.03 -4.03
C PRO A 109 -0.96 -1.66 -4.41
N PRO A 110 -0.56 -0.37 -4.48
CA PRO A 110 0.84 0.03 -4.61
C PRO A 110 1.78 -0.57 -3.57
N HIS A 111 1.38 -0.67 -2.30
CA HIS A 111 2.21 -1.30 -1.28
C HIS A 111 2.37 -2.80 -1.53
N PHE A 112 1.27 -3.48 -1.86
CA PHE A 112 1.28 -4.91 -2.17
C PHE A 112 2.22 -5.24 -3.33
N LEU A 113 2.17 -4.45 -4.42
CA LEU A 113 3.04 -4.66 -5.58
C LEU A 113 4.53 -4.52 -5.23
N LYS A 114 4.88 -3.58 -4.35
CA LYS A 114 6.26 -3.43 -3.86
C LYS A 114 6.72 -4.64 -3.06
N LEU A 115 5.84 -5.24 -2.24
CA LEU A 115 6.16 -6.45 -1.48
C LEU A 115 6.39 -7.64 -2.40
N VAL A 116 5.53 -7.85 -3.40
CA VAL A 116 5.71 -8.92 -4.41
C VAL A 116 7.05 -8.75 -5.11
N ARG A 117 7.38 -7.52 -5.56
CA ARG A 117 8.67 -7.23 -6.18
C ARG A 117 9.85 -7.52 -5.24
N ASN A 118 9.76 -7.15 -3.96
CA ASN A 118 10.85 -7.37 -3.02
C ASN A 118 11.08 -8.86 -2.78
N ASN A 119 10.01 -9.64 -2.55
CA ASN A 119 10.11 -11.09 -2.35
C ASN A 119 10.70 -11.78 -3.59
N LEU A 120 10.27 -11.38 -4.79
CA LEU A 120 10.80 -11.93 -6.04
C LEU A 120 12.30 -11.68 -6.23
N ILE A 121 12.80 -10.51 -5.80
CA ILE A 121 14.21 -10.13 -5.93
C ILE A 121 15.07 -10.74 -4.82
N ASP A 122 14.56 -10.79 -3.60
CA ASP A 122 15.34 -11.17 -2.42
C ASP A 122 15.42 -12.70 -2.27
N ASP A 123 14.29 -13.39 -2.42
CA ASP A 123 14.17 -14.81 -2.09
C ASP A 123 13.61 -15.67 -3.24
N GLY A 124 12.89 -15.06 -4.18
CA GLY A 124 12.07 -15.77 -5.15
C GLY A 124 10.69 -16.14 -4.62
N ILE A 125 9.86 -16.75 -5.47
CA ILE A 125 8.48 -17.12 -5.17
C ILE A 125 8.28 -18.58 -5.52
N GLU A 126 7.92 -19.38 -4.52
CA GLU A 126 7.51 -20.76 -4.72
C GLU A 126 6.13 -20.85 -5.35
N THR A 127 6.01 -21.65 -6.41
CA THR A 127 4.75 -21.89 -7.11
C THR A 127 4.52 -23.38 -7.28
N ALA A 128 3.29 -23.77 -7.67
CA ALA A 128 2.98 -25.16 -8.00
C ALA A 128 3.81 -25.71 -9.18
N TYR A 129 4.46 -24.85 -9.97
CA TYR A 129 5.28 -25.19 -11.12
C TYR A 129 6.79 -25.05 -10.86
N GLY A 130 7.18 -24.79 -9.60
CA GLY A 130 8.56 -24.57 -9.18
C GLY A 130 8.85 -23.14 -8.74
N THR A 131 10.11 -22.88 -8.40
CA THR A 131 10.58 -21.58 -7.90
C THR A 131 10.73 -20.57 -9.02
N VAL A 132 10.06 -19.43 -8.89
CA VAL A 132 10.25 -18.26 -9.75
C VAL A 132 11.22 -17.30 -9.06
N ASN A 133 12.41 -17.13 -9.61
CA ASN A 133 13.44 -16.24 -9.04
C ASN A 133 13.71 -15.04 -9.97
N SER A 134 14.62 -14.17 -9.55
CA SER A 134 14.99 -12.97 -10.30
C SER A 134 15.97 -13.17 -11.45
N ASP A 135 16.56 -14.35 -11.64
CA ASP A 135 17.64 -14.58 -12.60
C ASP A 135 17.25 -14.26 -14.05
N PRO A 136 16.06 -14.69 -14.55
CA PRO A 136 15.63 -14.32 -15.90
C PRO A 136 15.50 -12.81 -16.09
N LEU A 137 15.19 -12.06 -15.03
CA LEU A 137 15.07 -10.60 -15.08
C LEU A 137 16.45 -9.96 -15.26
N TYR A 138 17.47 -10.47 -14.57
CA TYR A 138 18.86 -10.01 -14.73
C TYR A 138 19.36 -10.28 -16.15
N GLU A 139 19.09 -11.46 -16.70
CA GLU A 139 19.51 -11.84 -18.06
C GLU A 139 18.87 -10.94 -19.13
N VAL A 140 17.57 -10.63 -19.03
CA VAL A 140 16.92 -9.67 -19.95
C VAL A 140 17.60 -8.31 -19.91
N ILE A 141 17.92 -7.81 -18.72
CA ILE A 141 18.56 -6.49 -18.57
C ILE A 141 20.00 -6.48 -19.12
N LYS A 142 20.75 -7.56 -18.90
CA LYS A 142 22.11 -7.73 -19.38
C LYS A 142 22.19 -7.91 -20.91
N TYR A 143 21.18 -8.56 -21.50
CA TYR A 143 21.13 -8.85 -22.93
C TYR A 143 20.85 -7.60 -23.79
N GLN A 144 20.01 -6.67 -23.31
CA GLN A 144 19.54 -5.52 -24.09
C GLN A 144 20.57 -4.36 -24.26
N LYS A 145 21.73 -4.65 -24.85
CA LYS A 145 22.80 -3.67 -25.12
C LYS A 145 22.46 -2.78 -26.33
N GLY A 146 22.77 -1.48 -26.23
CA GLY A 146 22.51 -0.48 -27.28
C GLY A 146 21.22 0.32 -27.09
N ASP A 147 20.91 1.19 -28.07
CA ASP A 147 19.79 2.13 -27.99
C ASP A 147 18.43 1.47 -28.26
N LEU A 148 18.39 0.43 -29.08
CA LEU A 148 17.18 -0.32 -29.43
C LEU A 148 16.94 -1.46 -28.43
N LYS A 149 16.31 -1.13 -27.32
CA LYS A 149 16.00 -2.07 -26.23
C LYS A 149 14.61 -2.66 -26.35
N MET A 150 14.48 -3.95 -26.01
CA MET A 150 13.18 -4.61 -25.91
C MET A 150 12.36 -4.09 -24.72
N THR A 151 13.05 -3.68 -23.64
CA THR A 151 12.43 -3.10 -22.45
C THR A 151 13.12 -1.77 -22.08
N PRO A 152 12.88 -0.67 -22.82
CA PRO A 152 13.64 0.58 -22.66
C PRO A 152 13.42 1.26 -21.30
N ARG A 153 12.34 0.92 -20.60
CA ARG A 153 11.99 1.44 -19.27
C ARG A 153 12.67 0.69 -18.12
N LEU A 154 13.39 -0.40 -18.43
CA LEU A 154 14.03 -1.27 -17.45
C LEU A 154 15.54 -1.06 -17.45
N SER A 155 16.10 -0.97 -16.25
CA SER A 155 17.53 -0.88 -16.02
C SER A 155 17.90 -1.63 -14.75
N GLU A 156 19.20 -1.73 -14.47
CA GLU A 156 19.71 -2.35 -13.24
C GLU A 156 19.09 -1.75 -11.97
N LEU A 157 18.65 -0.48 -12.01
CA LEU A 157 17.96 0.17 -10.90
C LEU A 157 16.63 -0.49 -10.53
N ASN A 158 15.98 -1.21 -11.45
CA ASN A 158 14.75 -1.95 -11.17
C ASN A 158 15.00 -3.22 -10.35
N LEU A 159 16.22 -3.78 -10.40
CA LEU A 159 16.61 -5.00 -9.71
C LEU A 159 17.44 -4.71 -8.45
N CYS A 160 18.35 -3.75 -8.51
CA CYS A 160 19.22 -3.36 -7.39
C CYS A 160 18.54 -2.39 -6.41
N VAL A 161 17.29 -2.66 -6.03
CA VAL A 161 16.52 -1.76 -5.15
C VAL A 161 16.94 -1.87 -3.69
N LYS A 162 17.70 -0.87 -3.21
CA LYS A 162 18.15 -0.74 -1.82
C LYS A 162 17.52 0.47 -1.11
N GLY A 163 17.30 0.33 0.20
CA GLY A 163 16.85 1.41 1.07
C GLY A 163 15.60 2.14 0.56
N PRO A 164 15.60 3.48 0.46
CA PRO A 164 14.45 4.27 0.00
C PRO A 164 13.91 3.89 -1.39
N MET A 165 14.74 3.30 -2.25
CA MET A 165 14.29 2.88 -3.60
C MET A 165 13.25 1.76 -3.57
N ARG A 166 13.22 0.96 -2.49
CA ARG A 166 12.17 -0.06 -2.29
C ARG A 166 10.78 0.55 -2.15
N GLN A 167 10.69 1.82 -1.76
CA GLN A 167 9.41 2.53 -1.66
C GLN A 167 8.92 3.09 -3.01
N LYS A 168 9.76 3.12 -4.05
CA LYS A 168 9.38 3.60 -5.39
C LYS A 168 8.51 2.57 -6.10
N VAL A 169 7.20 2.85 -6.16
CA VAL A 169 6.19 2.02 -6.83
C VAL A 169 6.46 1.92 -8.33
N LYS A 170 6.89 3.02 -8.97
CA LYS A 170 7.24 3.06 -10.41
C LYS A 170 8.19 1.94 -10.82
N LEU A 171 9.21 1.67 -10.01
CA LEU A 171 10.20 0.63 -10.30
C LEU A 171 9.59 -0.78 -10.24
N ALA A 172 8.67 -1.02 -9.29
CA ALA A 172 7.96 -2.28 -9.17
C ALA A 172 7.01 -2.50 -10.35
N VAL A 173 6.24 -1.47 -10.74
CA VAL A 173 5.33 -1.53 -11.89
C VAL A 173 6.07 -1.79 -13.20
N GLN A 174 7.22 -1.13 -13.40
CA GLN A 174 8.03 -1.36 -14.60
C GLN A 174 8.56 -2.79 -14.64
N LEU A 175 9.04 -3.32 -13.52
CA LEU A 175 9.61 -4.67 -13.43
C LEU A 175 8.54 -5.74 -13.69
N LEU A 176 7.39 -5.62 -13.03
CA LEU A 176 6.26 -6.53 -13.14
C LEU A 176 5.32 -6.08 -14.27
N SER A 177 5.86 -5.93 -15.48
CA SER A 177 5.12 -5.46 -16.64
C SER A 177 5.02 -6.50 -17.75
N GLU A 178 4.00 -6.37 -18.60
CA GLU A 178 3.81 -7.21 -19.78
C GLU A 178 5.03 -7.16 -20.73
N SER A 179 5.67 -5.99 -20.87
CA SER A 179 6.87 -5.84 -21.69
C SER A 179 8.03 -6.73 -21.20
N MET A 180 8.19 -6.86 -19.88
CA MET A 180 9.18 -7.76 -19.29
C MET A 180 8.85 -9.23 -19.62
N THR A 181 7.59 -9.63 -19.45
CA THR A 181 7.14 -10.99 -19.80
C THR A 181 7.42 -11.34 -21.25
N LYS A 182 7.08 -10.45 -22.19
CA LYS A 182 7.35 -10.66 -23.63
C LYS A 182 8.85 -10.77 -23.92
N ALA A 183 9.68 -10.03 -23.20
CA ALA A 183 11.12 -10.10 -23.36
C ALA A 183 11.70 -11.45 -22.92
N ILE A 184 11.30 -11.94 -21.74
CA ILE A 184 11.67 -13.26 -21.23
C ILE A 184 11.23 -14.35 -22.22
N GLN A 185 9.97 -14.31 -22.68
CA GLN A 185 9.44 -15.29 -23.62
C GLN A 185 10.19 -15.31 -24.95
N LYS A 186 10.64 -14.14 -25.44
CA LYS A 186 11.44 -14.07 -26.67
C LYS A 186 12.83 -14.67 -26.45
N MET A 187 13.47 -14.41 -25.31
CA MET A 187 14.79 -14.97 -25.00
C MET A 187 14.76 -16.47 -24.74
N ALA A 188 13.69 -17.00 -24.13
CA ALA A 188 13.55 -18.43 -23.85
C ALA A 188 13.28 -19.30 -25.10
N LYS A 189 12.99 -18.69 -26.25
CA LYS A 189 12.79 -19.38 -27.54
C LYS A 189 14.07 -19.52 -28.36
N TRP A 190 15.18 -18.98 -27.88
CA TRP A 190 16.51 -19.04 -28.49
C TRP A 190 17.36 -20.05 -27.73
#